data_AF-A0AAV0Z208-F1
#
_entry.id   AF-A0AAV0Z208-F1
#
_cell.length_a   1.000
_cell.length_b   1.000
_cell.length_c   1.000
_cell.angle_alpha   90.00
_cell.angle_beta   90.00
_cell.angle_gamma   90.00
#
_symmetry.space_group_name_H-M   'P 1'
#
loop_
_entity.id
_entity.type
_entity.pdbx_description
1 polymer ?
#
loop_
_entity_poly.entity_id
_entity_poly.type
_entity_poly.pdbx_seq_one_letter_code
_entity_poly.pdbx_strand_id
1 'polypeptide(L)'
;MILSALLTSVGINLGLCFIFVTLYSILRKQPGNIVVYAPRLVSGGKLQDDGEFNLERLLPNAGWVRRAWEPSDDEFISAAGLDAFVFIRIFVFSLKVFTFAGIVGTIFLLPINYTGTQLRDLPNKSLDSFSISNVNNGSHRFGLYQGYGFIFALLMFSPGLYAFFFILSTSTLHQKELLASIPPSQSLISLLY
;
A
#
# COMPACT_ATOMS: atom_id res chain seq x y z
N MET A 1 -25.82 9.52 -5.31
CA MET A 1 -24.61 10.28 -5.69
C MET A 1 -24.49 10.36 -7.22
N ILE A 2 -24.19 11.54 -7.79
CA ILE A 2 -24.07 11.69 -9.24
C ILE A 2 -22.73 11.12 -9.72
N LEU A 3 -22.75 10.21 -10.69
CA LEU A 3 -21.56 9.56 -11.26
C LEU A 3 -20.55 10.57 -11.82
N SER A 4 -21.01 11.62 -12.51
CA SER A 4 -20.13 12.64 -13.07
C SER A 4 -19.37 13.42 -12.00
N ALA A 5 -20.00 13.72 -10.87
CA ALA A 5 -19.34 14.40 -9.76
C ALA A 5 -18.21 13.54 -9.16
N LEU A 6 -18.44 12.23 -9.02
CA LEU A 6 -17.42 11.28 -8.60
C LEU A 6 -16.24 11.27 -9.59
N LEU A 7 -16.52 11.11 -10.89
CA LEU A 7 -15.50 11.05 -11.93
C LEU A 7 -14.69 12.34 -12.02
N THR A 8 -15.34 13.51 -11.91
CA THR A 8 -14.65 14.80 -11.86
C THR A 8 -13.72 14.88 -10.65
N SER A 9 -14.18 14.47 -9.47
CA SER A 9 -13.35 14.45 -8.26
C SER A 9 -12.15 13.50 -8.40
N VAL A 10 -12.37 12.28 -8.90
CA VAL A 10 -11.30 11.30 -9.16
C VAL A 10 -10.29 11.87 -10.16
N GLY A 11 -10.76 12.48 -11.25
CA GLY A 11 -9.90 13.09 -12.26
C GLY A 11 -9.03 14.21 -11.70
N ILE A 12 -9.61 15.12 -10.90
CA ILE A 12 -8.86 16.22 -10.27
C ILE A 12 -7.82 15.67 -9.28
N ASN A 13 -8.20 14.73 -8.40
CA ASN A 13 -7.28 14.16 -7.42
C ASN A 13 -6.15 13.37 -8.08
N LEU A 14 -6.43 12.59 -9.13
CA LEU A 14 -5.40 11.90 -9.91
C LEU A 14 -4.48 12.90 -10.62
N GLY A 15 -5.03 13.95 -11.22
CA GLY A 15 -4.24 15.01 -11.85
C GLY A 15 -3.28 15.68 -10.86
N LEU A 16 -3.76 16.03 -9.67
CA LEU A 16 -2.93 16.57 -8.59
C LEU A 16 -1.85 15.57 -8.14
N CYS A 17 -2.19 14.29 -8.01
CA CYS A 17 -1.23 13.23 -7.70
C CYS A 17 -0.09 13.19 -8.73
N PHE A 18 -0.40 13.21 -10.03
CA PHE A 18 0.61 13.24 -11.09
C PHE A 18 1.47 14.50 -11.06
N ILE A 19 0.88 15.67 -10.76
CA ILE A 19 1.63 16.92 -10.60
C ILE A 19 2.61 16.79 -9.43
N PHE A 20 2.18 16.31 -8.28
CA PHE A 20 3.05 16.14 -7.10
C PHE A 20 4.13 15.08 -7.31
N VAL A 21 3.81 13.95 -7.94
CA VAL A 21 4.79 12.90 -8.27
C VAL A 21 5.83 13.42 -9.25
N THR A 22 5.42 14.20 -10.25
CA THR A 22 6.32 14.86 -11.20
C THR A 22 7.22 15.86 -10.50
N LEU A 23 6.65 16.77 -9.70
CA LEU A 23 7.40 17.75 -8.90
C LEU A 23 8.40 17.05 -7.99
N TYR A 24 7.97 16.06 -7.21
CA TYR A 24 8.85 15.27 -6.35
C TYR A 24 10.01 14.64 -7.15
N SER A 25 9.72 14.07 -8.32
CA SER A 25 10.73 13.42 -9.18
C SER A 25 11.79 14.39 -9.69
N ILE A 26 11.44 15.68 -9.86
CA ILE A 26 12.36 16.75 -10.28
C ILE A 26 13.10 17.32 -9.06
N LEU A 27 12.36 17.72 -8.02
CA LEU A 27 12.90 18.39 -6.83
C LEU A 27 13.91 17.52 -6.08
N ARG A 28 13.67 16.20 -5.97
CA ARG A 28 14.59 15.27 -5.28
C ARG A 28 15.97 15.15 -5.92
N LYS A 29 16.13 15.56 -7.19
CA LYS A 29 17.40 15.49 -7.94
C LYS A 29 18.18 16.80 -7.87
N GLN A 30 17.56 17.90 -7.45
CA GLN A 30 18.23 19.20 -7.44
C GLN A 30 19.27 19.24 -6.32
N PRO A 31 20.50 19.73 -6.58
CA PRO A 31 21.60 19.72 -5.61
C PRO A 31 21.21 20.43 -4.31
N GLY A 32 20.61 21.62 -4.41
CA GLY A 32 20.16 22.38 -3.24
C GLY A 32 19.05 21.73 -2.40
N ASN A 33 18.34 20.72 -2.92
CA ASN A 33 17.25 20.05 -2.21
C ASN A 33 17.66 18.67 -1.65
N ILE A 34 18.89 18.21 -1.91
CA ILE A 34 19.32 16.87 -1.52
C ILE A 34 19.36 16.68 0.00
N VAL A 35 19.68 17.74 0.74
CA VAL A 35 19.69 17.75 2.21
C VAL A 35 18.30 17.49 2.79
N VAL A 36 17.25 17.97 2.11
CA VAL A 36 15.85 17.81 2.55
C VAL A 36 15.32 16.43 2.18
N TYR A 37 15.56 15.96 0.96
CA TYR A 37 14.97 14.71 0.46
C TYR A 37 15.81 13.46 0.75
N ALA A 38 17.10 13.59 1.06
CA ALA A 38 18.00 12.47 1.31
C ALA A 38 19.01 12.73 2.46
N PRO A 39 18.55 13.20 3.65
CA PRO A 39 19.46 13.61 4.73
C PRO A 39 20.38 12.48 5.20
N ARG A 40 19.87 11.24 5.25
CA ARG A 40 20.65 10.05 5.68
C ARG A 40 21.78 9.70 4.73
N LEU A 41 21.61 9.98 3.43
CA LEU A 41 22.64 9.69 2.44
C LEU A 41 23.73 10.76 2.43
N VAL A 42 23.35 12.02 2.71
CA VAL A 42 24.28 13.13 2.90
C VAL A 42 25.09 12.94 4.19
N SER A 43 24.43 12.61 5.31
CA SER A 43 25.13 12.35 6.58
C SER A 43 26.05 11.13 6.52
N GLY A 44 25.72 10.14 5.67
CA GLY A 44 26.53 8.96 5.42
C GLY A 44 27.64 9.16 4.37
N GLY A 45 27.83 10.37 3.84
CA GLY A 45 28.86 10.69 2.85
C GLY A 45 28.68 10.02 1.47
N LYS A 46 27.54 9.36 1.22
CA LYS A 46 27.25 8.62 -0.02
C LYS A 46 26.76 9.54 -1.16
N LEU A 47 26.30 10.74 -0.83
CA LEU A 47 25.92 11.78 -1.79
C LEU A 47 26.71 13.05 -1.44
N GLN A 48 27.62 13.45 -2.33
CA GLN A 48 28.29 14.74 -2.27
C GLN A 48 27.47 15.77 -3.05
N ASP A 49 27.31 16.96 -2.47
CA ASP A 49 26.68 18.09 -3.12
C ASP A 49 27.67 18.72 -4.11
N ASP A 50 27.70 18.19 -5.34
CA ASP A 50 28.60 18.69 -6.40
C ASP A 50 28.22 20.09 -6.91
N GLY A 51 27.13 20.70 -6.43
CA GLY A 51 26.73 22.08 -6.75
C GLY A 51 26.35 22.35 -8.22
N GLU A 52 26.67 21.45 -9.15
CA GLU A 52 26.38 21.62 -10.57
C GLU A 52 24.91 21.33 -10.90
N PHE A 53 24.25 22.34 -11.47
CA PHE A 53 22.93 22.21 -12.07
C PHE A 53 23.05 21.51 -13.43
N ASN A 54 22.41 20.35 -13.58
CA ASN A 54 22.34 19.63 -14.84
C ASN A 54 20.89 19.59 -15.35
N LEU A 55 20.66 20.02 -16.60
CA LEU A 55 19.35 20.05 -17.25
C LEU A 55 18.72 18.65 -17.39
N GLU A 56 19.52 17.58 -17.47
CA GLU A 56 19.04 16.19 -17.49
C GLU A 56 18.34 15.81 -16.17
N ARG A 57 18.61 16.52 -15.06
CA ARG A 57 17.93 16.32 -13.77
C ARG A 57 16.50 16.89 -13.75
N LEU A 58 16.12 17.70 -14.73
CA LEU A 58 14.74 18.20 -14.90
C LEU A 58 13.80 17.17 -15.54
N LEU A 59 14.34 16.13 -16.18
CA LEU A 59 13.52 15.06 -16.71
C LEU A 59 12.92 14.23 -15.56
N PRO A 60 11.59 14.09 -15.45
CA PRO A 60 11.00 13.25 -14.41
C PRO A 60 11.40 11.79 -14.64
N ASN A 61 11.95 11.15 -13.62
CA ASN A 61 12.33 9.73 -13.67
C ASN A 61 11.55 8.97 -12.58
N ALA A 62 10.72 8.01 -12.98
CA ALA A 62 9.97 7.15 -12.07
C ALA A 62 10.81 6.00 -11.47
N GLY A 63 12.08 5.87 -11.82
CA GLY A 63 12.98 4.82 -11.35
C GLY A 63 13.26 4.84 -9.84
N TRP A 64 12.86 5.91 -9.12
CA TRP A 64 12.87 5.90 -7.66
C TRP A 64 11.78 5.01 -7.08
N VAL A 65 10.65 4.82 -7.78
CA VAL A 65 9.57 3.92 -7.35
C VAL A 65 10.06 2.48 -7.35
N ARG A 66 10.71 2.06 -8.45
CA ARG A 66 11.31 0.73 -8.58
C ARG A 66 12.37 0.51 -7.49
N ARG A 67 13.28 1.48 -7.30
CA ARG A 67 14.30 1.43 -6.25
C ARG A 67 13.73 1.39 -4.83
N ALA A 68 12.53 1.91 -4.60
CA ALA A 68 11.87 1.82 -3.30
C ALA A 68 11.25 0.44 -3.04
N TRP A 69 11.05 -0.37 -4.09
CA TRP A 69 10.44 -1.70 -4.01
C TRP A 69 11.46 -2.86 -4.05
N GLU A 70 12.65 -2.61 -4.58
CA GLU A 70 13.74 -3.59 -4.67
C GLU A 70 14.40 -4.02 -3.33
N PRO A 71 14.44 -3.22 -2.25
CA PRO A 71 15.14 -3.61 -1.02
C PRO A 71 14.60 -4.90 -0.40
N SER A 72 15.50 -5.74 0.11
CA SER A 72 15.12 -6.94 0.87
C SER A 72 14.59 -6.56 2.25
N ASP A 73 13.89 -7.50 2.91
CA ASP A 73 13.40 -7.30 4.27
C ASP A 73 14.52 -6.91 5.25
N ASP A 74 15.68 -7.57 5.17
CA ASP A 74 16.84 -7.31 6.04
C ASP A 74 17.45 -5.92 5.77
N GLU A 75 17.55 -5.54 4.50
CA GLU A 75 18.01 -4.21 4.09
C GLU A 75 17.04 -3.12 4.59
N PHE A 76 15.73 -3.36 4.44
CA PHE A 76 14.70 -2.42 4.91
C PHE A 76 14.72 -2.28 6.43
N ILE A 77 14.83 -3.38 7.18
CA ILE A 77 14.88 -3.36 8.64
C ILE A 77 16.15 -2.66 9.14
N SER A 78 17.30 -2.90 8.51
CA SER A 78 18.55 -2.23 8.89
C SER A 78 18.52 -0.72 8.59
N ALA A 79 17.87 -0.31 7.49
CA ALA A 79 17.78 1.09 7.08
C ALA A 79 16.67 1.86 7.83
N ALA A 80 15.46 1.30 7.94
CA ALA A 80 14.27 2.00 8.45
C ALA A 80 13.87 1.59 9.88
N GLY A 81 14.38 0.45 10.37
CA GLY A 81 14.04 -0.10 11.68
C GLY A 81 12.87 -1.08 11.65
N LEU A 82 12.68 -1.78 12.78
CA LEU A 82 11.63 -2.80 12.92
C LEU A 82 10.22 -2.19 12.92
N ASP A 83 10.04 -1.03 13.55
CA ASP A 83 8.72 -0.36 13.63
C ASP A 83 8.20 0.01 12.24
N ALA A 84 9.04 0.65 11.41
CA ALA A 84 8.70 0.96 10.02
C ALA A 84 8.40 -0.31 9.20
N PHE A 85 9.12 -1.41 9.45
CA PHE A 85 8.88 -2.69 8.78
C PHE A 85 7.52 -3.30 9.16
N VAL A 86 7.16 -3.27 10.44
CA VAL A 86 5.83 -3.73 10.89
C VAL A 86 4.74 -2.83 10.29
N PHE A 87 4.93 -1.51 10.26
CA PHE A 87 3.98 -0.57 9.68
C PHE A 87 3.71 -0.85 8.19
N ILE A 88 4.75 -1.02 7.36
CA ILE A 88 4.56 -1.31 5.93
C ILE A 88 3.88 -2.67 5.71
N ARG A 89 4.14 -3.65 6.59
CA ARG A 89 3.48 -4.96 6.55
C ARG A 89 1.99 -4.85 6.86
N ILE A 90 1.58 -4.00 7.80
CA ILE A 90 0.17 -3.67 8.05
C ILE A 90 -0.47 -3.06 6.82
N PHE A 91 0.21 -2.15 6.15
CA PHE A 91 -0.31 -1.50 4.96
C PHE A 91 -0.51 -2.49 3.79
N VAL A 92 0.50 -3.30 3.48
CA VAL A 92 0.42 -4.34 2.44
C VAL A 92 -0.66 -5.37 2.77
N PHE A 93 -0.73 -5.79 4.03
CA PHE A 93 -1.76 -6.71 4.50
C PHE A 93 -3.17 -6.14 4.26
N SER A 94 -3.39 -4.88 4.66
CA SER A 94 -4.65 -4.18 4.47
C SER A 94 -5.02 -4.12 2.99
N LEU A 95 -4.09 -3.75 2.11
CA LEU A 95 -4.31 -3.72 0.67
C LEU A 95 -4.74 -5.08 0.12
N LYS A 96 -4.12 -6.19 0.56
CA LYS A 96 -4.50 -7.54 0.09
C LYS A 96 -5.93 -7.90 0.49
N VAL A 97 -6.30 -7.65 1.75
CA VAL A 97 -7.66 -7.93 2.25
C VAL A 97 -8.70 -7.09 1.52
N PHE A 98 -8.49 -5.77 1.44
CA PHE A 98 -9.43 -4.87 0.77
C PHE A 98 -9.50 -5.13 -0.74
N THR A 99 -8.41 -5.54 -1.38
CA THR A 99 -8.44 -5.92 -2.81
C THR A 99 -9.28 -7.17 -3.02
N PHE A 100 -9.06 -8.23 -2.22
CA PHE A 100 -9.85 -9.45 -2.32
C PHE A 100 -11.34 -9.18 -2.04
N ALA A 101 -11.63 -8.50 -0.93
CA ALA A 101 -12.99 -8.12 -0.56
C ALA A 101 -13.63 -7.25 -1.65
N GLY A 102 -12.90 -6.25 -2.16
CA GLY A 102 -13.36 -5.37 -3.23
C GLY A 102 -13.72 -6.12 -4.50
N ILE A 103 -12.89 -7.08 -4.94
CA ILE A 103 -13.17 -7.91 -6.13
C ILE A 103 -14.42 -8.76 -5.92
N VAL A 104 -14.49 -9.51 -4.81
CA VAL A 104 -15.64 -10.36 -4.50
C VAL A 104 -16.91 -9.51 -4.36
N GLY A 105 -16.85 -8.42 -3.61
CA GLY A 105 -17.96 -7.49 -3.44
C GLY A 105 -18.42 -6.88 -4.76
N THR A 106 -17.50 -6.52 -5.65
CA THR A 106 -17.85 -5.99 -6.98
C THR A 106 -18.54 -7.04 -7.84
N ILE A 107 -18.06 -8.29 -7.84
CA ILE A 107 -18.65 -9.36 -8.66
C ILE A 107 -20.04 -9.75 -8.17
N PHE A 108 -20.24 -9.84 -6.84
CA PHE A 108 -21.51 -10.32 -6.28
C PHE A 108 -22.49 -9.20 -5.93
N LEU A 109 -22.06 -8.18 -5.19
CA LEU A 109 -22.98 -7.16 -4.68
C LEU A 109 -23.41 -6.16 -5.75
N LEU A 110 -22.51 -5.82 -6.69
CA LEU A 110 -22.81 -4.82 -7.71
C LEU A 110 -23.98 -5.24 -8.65
N PRO A 111 -24.02 -6.48 -9.19
CA PRO A 111 -25.17 -6.92 -9.98
C PRO A 111 -26.46 -7.06 -9.16
N ILE A 112 -26.36 -7.50 -7.90
CA ILE A 112 -27.54 -7.65 -7.02
C ILE A 112 -28.16 -6.28 -6.73
N ASN A 113 -27.33 -5.27 -6.46
CA ASN A 113 -27.79 -3.89 -6.25
C ASN A 113 -28.43 -3.33 -7.54
N TYR A 114 -27.79 -3.52 -8.70
CA TYR A 114 -28.28 -3.01 -9.97
C TYR A 114 -29.62 -3.62 -10.42
N THR A 115 -29.84 -4.90 -10.15
CA THR A 115 -31.12 -5.59 -10.43
C THR A 115 -32.24 -5.25 -9.42
N GLY A 116 -31.99 -4.32 -8.51
CA GLY A 116 -32.99 -3.75 -7.62
C GLY A 116 -33.98 -2.86 -8.37
N THR A 117 -35.20 -2.74 -7.85
CA THR A 117 -36.26 -1.94 -8.46
C THR A 117 -36.92 -0.97 -7.48
N GLN A 118 -36.26 -0.67 -6.36
CA GLN A 118 -36.78 0.31 -5.39
C GLN A 118 -36.66 1.74 -5.89
N LEU A 119 -35.59 2.04 -6.63
CA LEU A 119 -35.25 3.40 -7.03
C LEU A 119 -35.55 3.67 -8.52
N ARG A 120 -36.75 3.29 -8.99
CA ARG A 120 -37.15 3.37 -10.42
C ARG A 120 -37.17 4.79 -11.00
N ASP A 121 -37.38 5.80 -10.16
CA ASP A 121 -37.50 7.19 -10.59
C ASP A 121 -36.16 7.96 -10.55
N LEU A 122 -35.05 7.27 -10.28
CA LEU A 122 -33.74 7.91 -10.29
C LEU A 122 -33.22 8.13 -11.71
N PRO A 123 -32.51 9.26 -11.95
CA PRO A 123 -31.82 9.47 -13.21
C PRO A 123 -30.77 8.37 -13.42
N ASN A 124 -30.65 7.86 -14.65
CA ASN A 124 -29.70 6.81 -15.07
C ASN A 124 -28.21 7.08 -14.73
N LYS A 125 -27.87 8.29 -14.27
CA LYS A 125 -26.53 8.70 -13.84
C LYS A 125 -26.30 8.66 -12.33
N SER A 126 -27.27 8.23 -11.53
CA SER A 126 -27.08 8.08 -10.09
C SER A 126 -26.40 6.75 -9.76
N LEU A 127 -25.37 6.81 -8.91
CA LEU A 127 -24.71 5.64 -8.32
C LEU A 127 -25.56 4.92 -7.28
N ASP A 128 -26.69 5.50 -6.88
CA ASP A 128 -27.57 4.90 -5.88
C ASP A 128 -28.26 3.62 -6.43
N SER A 129 -28.29 3.43 -7.74
CA SER A 129 -28.73 2.19 -8.39
C SER A 129 -27.79 1.00 -8.09
N PHE A 130 -26.52 1.26 -7.77
CA PHE A 130 -25.53 0.26 -7.36
C PHE A 130 -25.38 0.13 -5.84
N SER A 131 -26.25 0.79 -5.07
CA SER A 131 -26.26 0.72 -3.60
C SER A 131 -27.30 -0.27 -3.09
N ILE A 132 -27.16 -0.68 -1.82
CA ILE A 132 -28.17 -1.46 -1.09
C ILE A 132 -29.55 -0.79 -1.13
N SER A 133 -29.60 0.54 -1.23
CA SER A 133 -30.84 1.32 -1.30
C SER A 133 -31.73 0.98 -2.51
N ASN A 134 -31.17 0.40 -3.58
CA ASN A 134 -31.97 -0.03 -4.73
C ASN A 134 -32.64 -1.41 -4.54
N VAL A 135 -32.22 -2.17 -3.53
CA VAL A 135 -32.69 -3.53 -3.29
C VAL A 135 -34.05 -3.52 -2.60
N ASN A 136 -34.98 -4.35 -3.09
CA ASN A 136 -36.33 -4.40 -2.56
C ASN A 136 -36.40 -4.82 -1.09
N ASN A 137 -37.14 -4.04 -0.29
CA ASN A 137 -37.47 -4.36 1.10
C ASN A 137 -38.19 -5.71 1.17
N GLY A 138 -37.77 -6.57 2.10
CA GLY A 138 -38.31 -7.93 2.24
C GLY A 138 -37.81 -8.96 1.23
N SER A 139 -36.83 -8.61 0.38
CA SER A 139 -36.24 -9.59 -0.54
C SER A 139 -35.28 -10.55 0.19
N HIS A 140 -35.22 -11.81 -0.28
CA HIS A 140 -34.27 -12.82 0.22
C HIS A 140 -32.78 -12.45 -0.06
N ARG A 141 -32.52 -11.35 -0.78
CA ARG A 141 -31.18 -10.88 -1.12
C ARG A 141 -30.40 -10.39 0.09
N PHE A 142 -31.07 -10.02 1.19
CA PHE A 142 -30.41 -9.58 2.43
C PHE A 142 -29.40 -10.61 2.97
N GLY A 143 -29.71 -11.90 2.86
CA GLY A 143 -28.81 -12.98 3.29
C GLY A 143 -27.45 -13.00 2.57
N LEU A 144 -27.39 -12.48 1.33
CA LEU A 144 -26.13 -12.38 0.58
C LEU A 144 -25.23 -11.27 1.14
N TYR A 145 -25.80 -10.15 1.58
CA TYR A 145 -25.03 -9.08 2.24
C TYR A 145 -24.53 -9.54 3.61
N GLN A 146 -25.37 -10.24 4.36
CA GLN A 146 -24.99 -10.79 5.65
C GLN A 146 -23.89 -11.85 5.50
N GLY A 147 -24.03 -12.78 4.55
CA GLY A 147 -22.99 -13.78 4.23
C GLY A 147 -21.69 -13.15 3.77
N TYR A 148 -21.73 -12.15 2.88
CA TYR A 148 -20.55 -11.40 2.47
C TYR A 148 -19.88 -10.69 3.67
N GLY A 149 -20.66 -10.07 4.55
CA GLY A 149 -20.17 -9.43 5.77
C GLY A 149 -19.49 -10.43 6.72
N PHE A 150 -20.07 -11.62 6.89
CA PHE A 150 -19.44 -12.70 7.66
C PHE A 150 -18.15 -13.22 7.03
N ILE A 151 -18.11 -13.42 5.72
CA ILE A 151 -16.88 -13.83 5.02
C ILE A 151 -15.80 -12.75 5.17
N PHE A 152 -16.17 -11.48 5.01
CA PHE A 152 -15.25 -10.36 5.21
C PHE A 152 -14.73 -10.28 6.64
N ALA A 153 -15.62 -10.43 7.64
CA ALA A 153 -15.24 -10.46 9.03
C ALA A 153 -14.33 -11.66 9.34
N LEU A 154 -14.65 -12.86 8.84
CA LEU A 154 -13.79 -14.03 9.02
C LEU A 154 -12.43 -13.83 8.35
N LEU A 155 -12.35 -13.22 7.17
CA LEU A 155 -11.06 -12.89 6.55
C LEU A 155 -10.25 -11.90 7.39
N MET A 156 -10.91 -10.89 7.95
CA MET A 156 -10.29 -9.87 8.81
C MET A 156 -9.88 -10.40 10.19
N PHE A 157 -10.65 -11.33 10.75
CA PHE A 157 -10.45 -11.88 12.10
C PHE A 157 -9.82 -13.28 12.09
N SER A 158 -9.51 -13.86 10.94
CA SER A 158 -8.96 -15.21 10.86
C SER A 158 -7.61 -15.31 11.59
N PRO A 159 -7.28 -16.49 12.17
CA PRO A 159 -5.97 -16.77 12.76
C PRO A 159 -4.79 -16.58 11.80
N GLY A 160 -5.03 -16.45 10.48
CA GLY A 160 -4.02 -16.12 9.49
C GLY A 160 -3.47 -14.69 9.62
N LEU A 161 -4.26 -13.71 10.08
CA LEU A 161 -3.74 -12.39 10.46
C LEU A 161 -2.81 -12.50 11.66
N TYR A 162 -3.29 -13.18 12.70
CA TYR A 162 -2.57 -13.31 13.96
C TYR A 162 -1.28 -14.10 13.75
N ALA A 163 -1.31 -15.19 12.98
CA ALA A 163 -0.14 -15.96 12.60
C ALA A 163 0.80 -15.20 11.66
N PHE A 164 0.30 -14.41 10.70
CA PHE A 164 1.16 -13.58 9.83
C PHE A 164 1.93 -12.53 10.64
N PHE A 165 1.28 -11.82 11.57
CA PHE A 165 1.94 -10.85 12.43
C PHE A 165 2.83 -11.50 13.50
N PHE A 166 2.37 -12.59 14.13
CA PHE A 166 3.10 -13.28 15.19
C PHE A 166 4.33 -14.04 14.65
N ILE A 167 4.22 -14.74 13.53
CA ILE A 167 5.35 -15.47 12.90
C ILE A 167 6.38 -14.49 12.33
N LEU A 168 5.95 -13.39 11.69
CA LEU A 168 6.87 -12.40 11.13
C LEU A 168 7.62 -11.62 12.22
N SER A 169 6.96 -11.33 13.35
CA SER A 169 7.61 -10.67 14.49
C SER A 169 8.55 -11.60 15.26
N THR A 170 8.28 -12.91 15.33
CA THR A 170 9.09 -13.86 16.11
C THR A 170 10.28 -14.40 15.32
N SER A 171 10.13 -14.68 14.02
CA SER A 171 11.24 -15.15 13.17
C SER A 171 12.34 -14.10 13.01
N THR A 172 11.98 -12.83 12.88
CA THR A 172 12.92 -11.70 12.75
C THR A 172 13.65 -11.37 14.05
N LEU A 173 13.02 -11.56 15.21
CA LEU A 173 13.67 -11.42 16.52
C LEU A 173 14.61 -12.59 16.82
N HIS A 174 14.15 -13.82 16.57
CA HIS A 174 14.93 -15.04 16.84
C HIS A 174 16.20 -15.12 15.98
N GLN A 175 16.11 -14.73 14.69
CA GLN A 175 17.27 -14.69 13.81
C GLN A 175 18.31 -13.65 14.25
N LYS A 176 17.88 -12.51 14.81
CA LYS A 176 18.78 -11.48 15.36
C LYS A 176 19.45 -11.91 16.66
N GLU A 177 18.72 -12.60 17.54
CA GLU A 177 19.26 -13.15 18.79
C GLU A 177 20.29 -14.25 18.52
N LEU A 178 20.01 -15.14 17.56
CA LEU A 178 20.95 -16.17 17.12
C LEU A 178 22.23 -15.57 16.54
N LEU A 179 22.12 -14.55 15.68
CA LEU A 179 23.29 -13.86 15.11
C LEU A 179 24.08 -13.06 16.15
N ALA A 180 23.41 -12.49 17.17
CA ALA A 180 24.06 -11.79 18.28
C ALA A 180 24.73 -12.75 19.28
N SER A 181 24.31 -14.02 19.33
CA SER A 181 24.86 -15.05 20.23
C SER A 181 26.12 -15.76 19.69
N ILE A 182 26.47 -15.57 18.42
CA ILE A 182 27.66 -16.17 17.82
C ILE A 182 28.91 -15.36 18.24
N PRO A 183 29.88 -15.94 18.96
CA PRO A 183 31.08 -15.23 19.36
C PRO A 183 31.94 -14.86 18.13
N PRO A 184 32.55 -13.67 18.11
CA PRO A 184 33.23 -13.11 16.93
C PRO A 184 34.41 -13.97 16.42
N SER A 185 34.95 -14.88 17.24
CA SER A 185 36.06 -15.77 16.89
C SER A 185 35.71 -16.92 15.92
N GLN A 186 34.42 -17.24 15.71
CA GLN A 186 34.02 -18.31 14.77
C GLN A 186 33.71 -17.81 13.35
N SER A 187 33.50 -16.50 13.15
CA SER A 187 33.16 -15.92 11.83
C SER A 187 34.30 -16.01 10.80
N LEU A 188 35.55 -16.11 11.25
CA LEU A 188 36.73 -16.22 10.38
C LEU A 188 37.06 -17.67 9.98
N ILE A 189 36.50 -18.67 10.66
CA ILE A 189 36.84 -20.09 10.43
C ILE A 189 35.93 -20.74 9.38
N SER A 190 34.71 -20.25 9.18
CA SER A 190 33.76 -20.77 8.18
C SER A 190 33.92 -20.18 6.77
N LEU A 191 34.82 -19.21 6.57
CA LEU A 191 35.15 -18.61 5.26
C LEU A 191 36.41 -19.22 4.61
N LEU A 192 37.06 -20.19 5.27
CA LEU A 192 38.28 -20.84 4.81
C LEU A 192 38.16 -22.37 4.63
N TYR A 193 36.94 -22.90 4.58
CA TYR A 193 36.65 -24.29 4.16
C TYR A 193 35.29 -24.35 3.48
#